data_AF-A0A328WNX1-F1
#
_entry.id   AF-A0A328WNX1-F1
#
_cell.length_a   1.000
_cell.length_b   1.000
_cell.length_c   1.000
_cell.angle_alpha   90.00
_cell.angle_beta   90.00
_cell.angle_gamma   90.00
#
_symmetry.space_group_name_H-M   'P 1'
#
loop_
_entity.id
_entity.type
_entity.pdbx_description
1 polymer ?
#
loop_
_entity_poly.entity_id
_entity_poly.type
_entity_poly.pdbx_seq_one_letter_code
_entity_poly.pdbx_strand_id
1 'polypeptide(L)'
;METDEKRIAYGYQPSSHEDLILLREKYLSERVAGTGDELSQIKNLTQWVNERLPYGNVRPPEQVNALHVLGLSDSEPIQMNCYVIATVLNEVFLSLGFHSRRVHCRSYDAYDLDSHVVTLVYSNTLSKWVCMDGSWNCYLTDDSRNPLSLEEFRERLSSNQPVWVNGESAETDWSIFYKGYMAKNMFWFYGPVDSEYNYEARMEKDYCALLPEHFTPIELMREIPEHQSVQISRNPQNFWSRPSTIMDKPRENKVMA
;
A
#
# COMPACT_ATOMS: atom_id res chain seq x y z
N MET A 1 -19.36 -24.44 10.77
CA MET A 1 -18.08 -24.92 11.31
C MET A 1 -17.06 -23.90 10.84
N GLU A 2 -16.85 -22.82 11.60
CA GLU A 2 -15.85 -21.80 11.28
C GLU A 2 -14.49 -22.51 11.25
N THR A 3 -13.93 -22.65 10.06
CA THR A 3 -12.50 -22.92 9.95
C THR A 3 -11.82 -21.72 10.58
N ASP A 4 -11.09 -21.96 11.67
CA ASP A 4 -10.24 -20.99 12.35
C ASP A 4 -9.16 -20.52 11.35
N GLU A 5 -9.53 -19.59 10.47
CA GLU A 5 -8.63 -19.06 9.44
C GLU A 5 -7.46 -18.41 10.17
N LYS A 6 -6.27 -18.99 10.01
CA LYS A 6 -5.05 -18.53 10.64
C LYS A 6 -4.86 -17.04 10.34
N ARG A 7 -4.78 -16.22 11.39
CA ARG A 7 -4.50 -14.79 11.27
C ARG A 7 -3.23 -14.55 10.46
N ILE A 8 -3.24 -13.56 9.59
CA ILE A 8 -2.04 -13.14 8.86
C ILE A 8 -1.14 -12.39 9.83
N ALA A 9 0.09 -12.89 10.01
CA ALA A 9 1.08 -12.30 10.89
C ALA A 9 1.95 -11.32 10.08
N TYR A 10 1.47 -10.09 9.92
CA TYR A 10 2.22 -9.04 9.23
C TYR A 10 3.47 -8.64 9.99
N GLY A 11 4.57 -8.43 9.28
CA GLY A 11 5.80 -7.83 9.80
C GLY A 11 6.01 -6.43 9.24
N TYR A 12 6.56 -5.53 10.05
CA TYR A 12 6.94 -4.18 9.63
C TYR A 12 8.40 -3.91 10.00
N GLN A 13 9.22 -3.55 9.02
CA GLN A 13 10.62 -3.28 9.27
C GLN A 13 10.77 -2.01 10.12
N PRO A 14 11.56 -2.04 11.22
CA PRO A 14 11.73 -0.87 12.07
C PRO A 14 12.49 0.23 11.34
N SER A 15 12.13 1.49 11.61
CA SER A 15 12.77 2.69 11.05
C SER A 15 14.24 2.90 11.45
N SER A 16 14.76 2.01 12.30
CA SER A 16 16.17 1.89 12.68
C SER A 16 16.98 0.96 11.77
N HIS A 17 16.36 0.33 10.76
CA HIS A 17 17.09 -0.43 9.74
C HIS A 17 18.00 0.51 8.93
N GLU A 18 19.20 0.05 8.58
CA GLU A 18 20.24 0.90 7.96
C GLU A 18 19.80 1.57 6.66
N ASP A 19 19.14 0.83 5.76
CA ASP A 19 18.65 1.39 4.50
C ASP A 19 17.52 2.41 4.71
N LEU A 20 16.68 2.20 5.72
CA LEU A 20 15.61 3.14 6.06
C LEU A 20 16.16 4.41 6.72
N ILE A 21 17.22 4.28 7.54
CA ILE A 21 17.97 5.43 8.05
C ILE A 21 18.58 6.21 6.89
N LEU A 22 19.27 5.52 5.97
CA LEU A 22 19.90 6.14 4.80
C LEU A 22 18.87 6.84 3.89
N LEU A 23 17.72 6.20 3.64
CA LEU A 23 16.61 6.78 2.90
C LEU A 23 16.13 8.09 3.55
N ARG A 24 15.90 8.05 4.87
CA ARG A 24 15.44 9.22 5.64
C ARG A 24 16.47 10.34 5.62
N GLU A 25 17.74 10.04 5.88
CA GLU A 25 18.83 11.03 5.91
C GLU A 25 19.08 11.66 4.54
N LYS A 26 18.98 10.88 3.46
CA LYS A 26 19.23 11.38 2.10
C LYS A 26 18.08 12.23 1.56
N TYR A 27 16.83 11.85 1.83
CA TYR A 27 15.67 12.43 1.14
C TYR A 27 14.65 13.14 2.03
N LEU A 28 14.54 12.75 3.30
CA LEU A 28 13.44 13.17 4.17
C LEU A 28 13.93 14.08 5.29
N SER A 29 14.29 15.31 4.93
CA SER A 29 14.46 16.37 5.94
C SER A 29 13.14 16.59 6.70
N GLU A 30 13.20 17.13 7.92
CA GLU A 30 12.01 17.43 8.75
C GLU A 30 10.96 18.30 8.04
N ARG A 31 11.34 18.99 6.96
CA ARG A 31 10.45 19.83 6.14
C ARG A 31 9.53 19.03 5.23
N VAL A 32 9.87 17.79 4.85
CA VAL A 32 9.09 17.00 3.90
C VAL A 32 7.78 16.51 4.52
N ALA A 33 7.86 15.88 5.70
CA ALA A 33 6.68 15.56 6.48
C ALA A 33 6.05 16.83 7.09
N GLY A 34 6.89 17.81 7.43
CA GLY A 34 6.50 19.00 8.18
C GLY A 34 6.33 18.70 9.68
N THR A 35 5.95 19.74 10.44
CA THR A 35 5.78 19.67 11.91
C THR A 35 4.32 19.61 12.35
N GLY A 36 3.40 19.36 11.41
CA GLY A 36 1.97 19.25 11.67
C GLY A 36 1.58 17.95 12.37
N ASP A 37 0.27 17.72 12.50
CA ASP A 37 -0.28 16.47 13.05
C ASP A 37 0.01 15.25 12.16
N GLU A 38 -0.21 14.05 12.70
CA GLU A 38 0.06 12.78 12.03
C GLU A 38 -0.60 12.68 10.64
N LEU A 39 -1.86 13.12 10.50
CA LEU A 39 -2.58 13.04 9.23
C LEU A 39 -2.04 14.04 8.22
N SER A 40 -1.66 15.24 8.68
CA SER A 40 -0.98 16.23 7.83
C SER A 40 0.36 15.69 7.33
N GLN A 41 1.16 15.06 8.18
CA GLN A 41 2.43 14.44 7.77
C GLN A 41 2.23 13.32 6.74
N ILE A 42 1.23 12.45 6.95
CA ILE A 42 0.90 11.38 6.01
C ILE A 42 0.53 11.95 4.62
N LYS A 43 -0.26 13.02 4.57
CA LYS A 43 -0.65 13.68 3.32
C LYS A 43 0.55 14.36 2.64
N ASN A 44 1.38 15.05 3.40
CA ASN A 44 2.56 15.73 2.86
C ASN A 44 3.56 14.74 2.24
N LEU A 45 3.79 13.60 2.89
CA LEU A 45 4.65 12.53 2.36
C LEU A 45 4.07 11.93 1.07
N THR A 46 2.76 11.71 1.03
CA THR A 46 2.07 11.22 -0.18
C THR A 46 2.23 12.20 -1.34
N GLN A 47 2.01 13.48 -1.10
CA GLN A 47 2.20 14.54 -2.09
C GLN A 47 3.66 14.63 -2.55
N TRP A 48 4.62 14.61 -1.62
CA TRP A 48 6.04 14.70 -1.96
C TRP A 48 6.50 13.55 -2.86
N VAL A 49 6.05 12.31 -2.58
CA VAL A 49 6.35 11.17 -3.47
C VAL A 49 5.73 11.38 -4.85
N ASN A 50 4.48 11.87 -4.94
CA ASN A 50 3.81 12.15 -6.21
C ASN A 50 4.56 13.20 -7.04
N GLU A 51 5.03 14.28 -6.41
CA GLU A 51 5.78 15.35 -7.07
C GLU A 51 7.14 14.85 -7.60
N ARG A 52 7.78 13.93 -6.87
CA ARG A 52 9.05 13.30 -7.27
C ARG A 52 8.89 12.27 -8.37
N LEU A 53 7.77 11.53 -8.35
CA LEU A 53 7.49 10.37 -9.20
C LEU A 53 6.09 10.50 -9.81
N PRO A 54 5.89 11.38 -10.81
CA PRO A 54 4.59 11.52 -11.46
C PRO A 54 4.15 10.19 -12.07
N TYR A 55 2.84 9.93 -12.04
CA TYR A 55 2.32 8.69 -12.63
C TYR A 55 2.50 8.65 -14.16
N GLY A 56 2.91 7.49 -14.66
CA GLY A 56 2.90 7.16 -16.08
C GLY A 56 2.78 5.66 -16.31
N ASN A 57 2.20 5.27 -17.44
CA ASN A 57 2.08 3.87 -17.82
C ASN A 57 3.41 3.36 -18.43
N VAL A 58 4.42 3.23 -17.58
CA VAL A 58 5.78 2.81 -17.95
C VAL A 58 6.16 1.49 -17.27
N ARG A 59 7.17 0.81 -17.82
CA ARG A 59 7.73 -0.38 -17.18
C ARG A 59 8.49 0.03 -15.91
N PRO A 60 8.41 -0.75 -14.83
CA PRO A 60 9.28 -0.56 -13.67
C PRO A 60 10.76 -0.61 -14.05
N PRO A 61 11.64 0.12 -13.32
CA PRO A 61 13.08 -0.10 -13.39
C PRO A 61 13.44 -1.50 -12.86
N GLU A 62 14.68 -1.92 -13.10
CA GLU A 62 15.19 -3.23 -12.64
C GLU A 62 15.17 -3.36 -11.11
N GLN A 63 15.47 -2.28 -10.40
CA GLN A 63 15.44 -2.23 -8.94
C GLN A 63 14.28 -1.36 -8.47
N VAL A 64 13.39 -1.92 -7.66
CA VAL A 64 12.20 -1.22 -7.15
C VAL A 64 12.32 -1.04 -5.64
N ASN A 65 13.21 -0.13 -5.24
CA ASN A 65 13.33 0.38 -3.87
C ASN A 65 13.49 1.91 -3.90
N ALA A 66 13.17 2.57 -2.79
CA ALA A 66 13.08 4.01 -2.70
C ALA A 66 14.41 4.73 -2.97
N LEU A 67 15.54 4.23 -2.44
CA LEU A 67 16.85 4.86 -2.66
C LEU A 67 17.23 4.86 -4.14
N HIS A 68 17.03 3.75 -4.84
CA HIS A 68 17.31 3.67 -6.27
C HIS A 68 16.34 4.54 -7.07
N VAL A 69 15.04 4.36 -6.87
CA VAL A 69 13.99 5.03 -7.65
C VAL A 69 14.02 6.55 -7.46
N LEU A 70 14.17 7.03 -6.23
CA LEU A 70 14.33 8.47 -5.98
C LEU A 70 15.66 8.99 -6.54
N GLY A 71 16.72 8.18 -6.53
CA GLY A 71 18.00 8.51 -7.16
C GLY A 71 17.86 8.76 -8.66
N LEU A 72 17.01 7.99 -9.35
CA LEU A 72 16.72 8.22 -10.77
C LEU A 72 16.07 9.59 -11.00
N SER A 73 15.25 10.08 -10.06
CA SER A 73 14.56 11.37 -10.19
C SER A 73 15.31 12.56 -9.57
N ASP A 74 16.57 12.41 -9.12
CA ASP A 74 17.33 13.47 -8.43
C ASP A 74 17.52 14.73 -9.28
N SER A 75 17.71 14.59 -10.60
CA SER A 75 17.86 15.73 -11.51
C SER A 75 16.52 16.33 -11.94
N GLU A 76 15.53 15.48 -12.22
CA GLU A 76 14.19 15.88 -12.68
C GLU A 76 13.16 14.77 -12.37
N PRO A 77 11.86 15.10 -12.24
CA PRO A 77 10.82 14.10 -12.04
C PRO A 77 10.79 13.06 -13.17
N ILE A 78 10.69 11.78 -12.80
CA ILE A 78 10.60 10.66 -13.74
C ILE A 78 9.26 9.96 -13.56
N GLN A 79 8.61 9.66 -14.68
CA GLN A 79 7.36 8.92 -14.66
C GLN A 79 7.57 7.50 -14.14
N MET A 80 6.68 7.07 -13.23
CA MET A 80 6.67 5.72 -12.67
C MET A 80 5.24 5.18 -12.66
N ASN A 81 5.10 3.86 -12.70
CA ASN A 81 3.78 3.25 -12.57
C ASN A 81 3.34 3.15 -11.09
N CYS A 82 2.06 2.84 -10.87
CA CYS A 82 1.45 2.79 -9.54
C CYS A 82 2.17 1.82 -8.58
N TYR A 83 2.67 0.70 -9.12
CA TYR A 83 3.42 -0.29 -8.37
C TYR A 83 4.71 0.27 -7.77
N VAL A 84 5.52 0.95 -8.59
CA VAL A 84 6.77 1.57 -8.16
C VAL A 84 6.48 2.68 -7.16
N ILE A 85 5.51 3.55 -7.47
CA ILE A 85 5.16 4.68 -6.60
C ILE A 85 4.66 4.21 -5.23
N ALA A 86 3.79 3.20 -5.18
CA ALA A 86 3.32 2.63 -3.91
C ALA A 86 4.45 1.94 -3.13
N THR A 87 5.43 1.35 -3.82
CA THR A 87 6.60 0.75 -3.16
C THR A 87 7.48 1.83 -2.52
N VAL A 88 7.78 2.91 -3.25
CA VAL A 88 8.55 4.04 -2.70
C VAL A 88 7.82 4.71 -1.54
N LEU A 89 6.51 4.98 -1.69
CA LEU A 89 5.71 5.59 -0.63
C LEU A 89 5.66 4.72 0.63
N ASN A 90 5.56 3.41 0.47
CA ASN A 90 5.65 2.48 1.59
C ASN A 90 6.98 2.58 2.34
N GLU A 91 8.11 2.55 1.64
CA GLU A 91 9.43 2.62 2.27
C GLU A 91 9.70 3.99 2.91
N VAL A 92 9.19 5.06 2.31
CA VAL A 92 9.21 6.42 2.89
C VAL A 92 8.47 6.44 4.23
N PHE A 93 7.27 5.85 4.31
CA PHE A 93 6.54 5.74 5.58
C PHE A 93 7.27 4.89 6.62
N LEU A 94 7.77 3.71 6.24
CA LEU A 94 8.56 2.85 7.12
C LEU A 94 9.79 3.58 7.68
N SER A 95 10.46 4.39 6.85
CA SER A 95 11.65 5.15 7.28
C SER A 95 11.36 6.19 8.36
N LEU A 96 10.11 6.63 8.49
CA LEU A 96 9.67 7.56 9.53
C LEU A 96 8.97 6.85 10.70
N GLY A 97 8.94 5.51 10.71
CA GLY A 97 8.38 4.70 11.79
C GLY A 97 6.88 4.47 11.70
N PHE A 98 6.24 4.83 10.58
CA PHE A 98 4.85 4.46 10.34
C PHE A 98 4.77 2.97 9.98
N HIS A 99 3.74 2.29 10.50
CA HIS A 99 3.37 0.99 9.96
C HIS A 99 2.63 1.19 8.64
N SER A 100 3.27 0.86 7.54
CA SER A 100 2.70 0.93 6.20
C SER A 100 2.88 -0.37 5.43
N ARG A 101 2.08 -0.57 4.38
CA ARG A 101 2.24 -1.66 3.41
C ARG A 101 1.60 -1.28 2.09
N ARG A 102 2.17 -1.74 0.99
CA ARG A 102 1.50 -1.65 -0.33
C ARG A 102 0.45 -2.75 -0.49
N VAL A 103 -0.64 -2.43 -1.17
CA VAL A 103 -1.72 -3.37 -1.48
C VAL A 103 -2.06 -3.24 -2.96
N HIS A 104 -2.10 -4.39 -3.63
CA HIS A 104 -2.63 -4.55 -4.97
C HIS A 104 -4.14 -4.68 -4.88
N CYS A 105 -4.82 -3.74 -5.50
CA CYS A 105 -6.26 -3.67 -5.68
C CYS A 105 -6.58 -4.31 -7.04
N ARG A 106 -7.32 -5.42 -7.01
CA ARG A 106 -7.56 -6.27 -8.17
C ARG A 106 -9.04 -6.30 -8.55
N SER A 107 -9.28 -6.36 -9.86
CA SER A 107 -10.61 -6.49 -10.45
C SER A 107 -11.15 -7.92 -10.37
N TYR A 108 -12.45 -8.07 -10.61
CA TYR A 108 -13.10 -9.38 -10.76
C TYR A 108 -12.75 -10.05 -12.10
N ASP A 109 -12.67 -9.26 -13.17
CA ASP A 109 -12.49 -9.76 -14.53
C ASP A 109 -11.07 -10.26 -14.75
N ALA A 110 -10.91 -11.55 -14.99
CA ALA A 110 -9.63 -12.18 -15.24
C ALA A 110 -8.93 -11.72 -16.54
N TYR A 111 -9.67 -11.04 -17.44
CA TYR A 111 -9.14 -10.46 -18.68
C TYR A 111 -8.81 -8.98 -18.53
N ASP A 112 -9.23 -8.34 -17.44
CA ASP A 112 -8.82 -6.98 -17.12
C ASP A 112 -7.46 -7.01 -16.40
N LEU A 113 -6.41 -6.85 -17.20
CA LEU A 113 -5.03 -6.83 -16.72
C LEU A 113 -4.65 -5.51 -16.03
N ASP A 114 -5.52 -4.50 -16.11
CA ASP A 114 -5.34 -3.26 -15.39
C ASP A 114 -5.72 -3.44 -13.92
N SER A 115 -4.83 -3.02 -13.05
CA SER A 115 -4.97 -3.08 -11.60
C SER A 115 -4.29 -1.88 -10.98
N HIS A 116 -4.62 -1.59 -9.72
CA HIS A 116 -4.03 -0.46 -9.03
C HIS A 116 -3.27 -0.88 -7.81
N VAL A 117 -2.17 -0.21 -7.51
CA VAL A 117 -1.40 -0.46 -6.29
C VAL A 117 -1.36 0.82 -5.49
N VAL A 118 -1.78 0.74 -4.23
CA VAL A 118 -1.84 1.86 -3.29
C VAL A 118 -1.05 1.53 -2.03
N THR A 119 -0.77 2.55 -1.22
CA THR A 119 -0.11 2.36 0.08
C THR A 119 -1.12 2.52 1.19
N LEU A 120 -1.16 1.55 2.11
CA LEU A 120 -1.87 1.68 3.36
C LEU A 120 -0.90 2.10 4.44
N VAL A 121 -1.32 3.02 5.29
CA VAL A 121 -0.60 3.42 6.50
C VAL A 121 -1.54 3.39 7.69
N TYR A 122 -1.09 2.86 8.81
CA TYR A 122 -1.90 2.81 10.03
C TYR A 122 -1.80 4.15 10.75
N SER A 123 -2.91 4.87 10.86
CA SER A 123 -2.98 6.10 11.65
C SER A 123 -3.25 5.74 13.10
N ASN A 124 -2.37 6.16 14.00
CA ASN A 124 -2.58 6.01 15.43
C ASN A 124 -3.66 6.97 15.93
N THR A 125 -3.73 8.18 15.35
CA THR A 125 -4.75 9.19 15.65
C THR A 125 -6.16 8.66 15.39
N LEU A 126 -6.37 7.97 14.27
CA LEU A 126 -7.66 7.40 13.89
C LEU A 126 -7.83 5.94 14.34
N SER A 127 -6.75 5.31 14.84
CA SER A 127 -6.70 3.88 15.21
C SER A 127 -7.15 2.93 14.09
N LYS A 128 -6.86 3.28 12.83
CA LYS A 128 -7.24 2.50 11.64
C LYS A 128 -6.24 2.66 10.49
N TRP A 129 -6.33 1.74 9.54
CA TRP A 129 -5.66 1.89 8.24
C TRP A 129 -6.26 3.04 7.44
N VAL A 130 -5.43 3.79 6.74
CA VAL A 130 -5.87 4.80 5.76
C VAL A 130 -5.18 4.53 4.43
N CYS A 131 -5.92 4.75 3.33
CA CYS A 131 -5.44 4.52 1.97
C CYS A 131 -4.84 5.80 1.39
N MET A 132 -3.59 5.71 0.95
CA MET A 132 -2.84 6.79 0.31
C MET A 132 -2.38 6.35 -1.08
N ASP A 133 -2.78 7.09 -2.10
CA ASP A 133 -2.39 6.85 -3.48
C ASP A 133 -1.39 7.92 -3.93
N GLY A 134 -0.11 7.56 -3.88
CA GLY A 134 0.97 8.41 -4.37
C GLY A 134 0.96 8.60 -5.89
N SER A 135 0.26 7.75 -6.66
CA SER A 135 0.23 7.86 -8.12
C SER A 135 -0.50 9.13 -8.57
N TRP A 136 -1.58 9.46 -7.88
CA TRP A 136 -2.43 10.61 -8.22
C TRP A 136 -2.57 11.63 -7.07
N ASN A 137 -1.72 11.53 -6.05
CA ASN A 137 -1.82 12.32 -4.82
C ASN A 137 -3.26 12.32 -4.27
N CYS A 138 -3.81 11.12 -4.12
CA CYS A 138 -5.21 10.91 -3.79
C CYS A 138 -5.39 10.17 -2.46
N TYR A 139 -6.35 10.63 -1.67
CA TYR A 139 -6.92 9.91 -0.54
C TYR A 139 -8.43 10.13 -0.51
N LEU A 140 -9.16 9.19 0.07
CA LEU A 140 -10.62 9.26 0.18
C LEU A 140 -10.99 9.62 1.60
N THR A 141 -12.06 10.40 1.76
CA THR A 141 -12.55 10.80 3.07
C THR A 141 -14.04 10.56 3.24
N ASP A 142 -14.46 10.52 4.49
CA ASP A 142 -15.85 10.67 4.87
C ASP A 142 -16.39 12.09 4.79
N ASP A 143 -17.69 12.20 5.00
CA ASP A 143 -18.42 13.45 5.12
C ASP A 143 -17.98 14.28 6.35
N SER A 144 -17.22 13.68 7.27
CA SER A 144 -16.50 14.35 8.37
C SER A 144 -15.03 14.65 8.03
N ARG A 145 -14.61 14.46 6.78
CA ARG A 145 -13.23 14.66 6.25
C ARG A 145 -12.15 13.75 6.86
N ASN A 146 -12.51 12.66 7.53
CA ASN A 146 -11.56 11.64 7.98
C ASN A 146 -11.14 10.75 6.82
N PRO A 147 -9.83 10.50 6.62
CA PRO A 147 -9.35 9.53 5.64
C PRO A 147 -9.95 8.13 5.85
N LEU A 148 -10.21 7.44 4.74
CA LEU A 148 -10.79 6.10 4.71
C LEU A 148 -9.72 5.03 4.50
N SER A 149 -9.96 3.87 5.11
CA SER A 149 -9.36 2.61 4.68
C SER A 149 -9.93 2.15 3.32
N LEU A 150 -9.30 1.17 2.68
CA LEU A 150 -9.88 0.51 1.50
C LEU A 150 -11.20 -0.22 1.83
N GLU A 151 -11.32 -0.78 3.03
CA GLU A 151 -12.53 -1.48 3.47
C GLU A 151 -13.72 -0.51 3.57
N GLU A 152 -13.53 0.61 4.29
CA GLU A 152 -14.54 1.65 4.41
C GLU A 152 -14.88 2.28 3.05
N PHE A 153 -13.87 2.51 2.20
CA PHE A 153 -14.10 3.05 0.86
C PHE A 153 -14.99 2.11 0.03
N ARG A 154 -14.67 0.82 0.01
CA ARG A 154 -15.47 -0.20 -0.69
C ARG A 154 -16.88 -0.31 -0.14
N GLU A 155 -17.05 -0.37 1.18
CA GLU A 155 -18.35 -0.47 1.84
C GLU A 155 -19.25 0.71 1.47
N ARG A 156 -18.68 1.93 1.48
CA ARG A 156 -19.43 3.14 1.16
C ARG A 156 -19.86 3.24 -0.27
N LEU A 157 -19.00 2.89 -1.22
CA LEU A 157 -19.40 2.79 -2.62
C LEU A 157 -20.54 1.80 -2.80
N SER A 158 -20.46 0.63 -2.16
CA SER A 158 -21.50 -0.40 -2.27
C SER A 158 -22.84 0.00 -1.63
N SER A 159 -22.80 0.88 -0.63
CA SER A 159 -23.97 1.36 0.11
C SER A 159 -24.43 2.76 -0.30
N ASN A 160 -23.91 3.31 -1.40
CA ASN A 160 -24.18 4.68 -1.87
C ASN A 160 -23.99 5.77 -0.79
N GLN A 161 -23.01 5.59 0.09
CA GLN A 161 -22.64 6.60 1.08
C GLN A 161 -21.64 7.62 0.50
N PRO A 162 -21.57 8.85 1.04
CA PRO A 162 -20.62 9.86 0.58
C PRO A 162 -19.16 9.40 0.65
N VAL A 163 -18.43 9.67 -0.43
CA VAL A 163 -16.98 9.52 -0.52
C VAL A 163 -16.41 10.74 -1.23
N TRP A 164 -15.55 11.47 -0.54
CA TRP A 164 -14.94 12.71 -1.04
C TRP A 164 -13.47 12.49 -1.36
N VAL A 165 -13.07 12.80 -2.60
CA VAL A 165 -11.67 12.71 -3.04
C VAL A 165 -10.92 13.91 -2.51
N ASN A 166 -9.83 13.67 -1.78
CA ASN A 166 -9.01 14.71 -1.13
C ASN A 166 -9.80 15.65 -0.19
N GLY A 167 -10.92 15.19 0.38
CA GLY A 167 -11.77 16.01 1.24
C GLY A 167 -12.74 16.93 0.51
N GLU A 168 -12.76 16.89 -0.82
CA GLU A 168 -13.63 17.74 -1.63
C GLU A 168 -14.98 17.07 -1.90
N SER A 169 -16.05 17.73 -1.46
CA SER A 169 -17.42 17.23 -1.61
C SER A 169 -17.98 17.46 -3.02
N ALA A 170 -17.40 18.38 -3.78
CA ALA A 170 -17.82 18.67 -5.14
C ALA A 170 -17.36 17.55 -6.08
N GLU A 171 -18.31 16.94 -6.79
CA GLU A 171 -17.98 15.97 -7.82
C GLU A 171 -17.45 16.66 -9.08
N THR A 172 -16.30 16.19 -9.52
CA THR A 172 -15.69 16.50 -10.81
C THR A 172 -15.60 15.23 -11.66
N ASP A 173 -15.45 15.37 -12.99
CA ASP A 173 -15.22 14.24 -13.89
C ASP A 173 -14.05 13.36 -13.42
N TRP A 174 -12.99 14.01 -12.92
CA TRP A 174 -11.84 13.32 -12.32
C TRP A 174 -12.23 12.49 -11.08
N SER A 175 -12.95 13.08 -10.13
CA SER A 175 -13.35 12.37 -8.91
C SER A 175 -14.30 11.20 -9.20
N ILE A 176 -15.18 11.34 -10.21
CA ILE A 176 -16.09 10.29 -10.65
C ILE A 176 -15.28 9.17 -11.30
N PHE A 177 -14.35 9.52 -12.20
CA PHE A 177 -13.43 8.57 -12.81
C PHE A 177 -12.64 7.78 -11.76
N TYR A 178 -11.99 8.46 -10.81
CA TYR A 178 -11.17 7.80 -9.79
C TYR A 178 -11.99 6.86 -8.91
N LYS A 179 -13.18 7.28 -8.46
CA LYS A 179 -14.08 6.42 -7.69
C LYS A 179 -14.52 5.19 -8.49
N GLY A 180 -14.89 5.36 -9.76
CA GLY A 180 -15.27 4.25 -10.65
C GLY A 180 -14.11 3.29 -10.93
N TYR A 181 -12.93 3.83 -11.20
CA TYR A 181 -11.70 3.07 -11.41
C TYR A 181 -11.34 2.23 -10.18
N MET A 182 -11.41 2.82 -8.99
CA MET A 182 -11.16 2.10 -7.75
C MET A 182 -12.27 1.07 -7.45
N ALA A 183 -13.54 1.39 -7.72
CA ALA A 183 -14.64 0.44 -7.55
C ALA A 183 -14.41 -0.84 -8.38
N LYS A 184 -13.96 -0.69 -9.63
CA LYS A 184 -13.55 -1.79 -10.51
C LYS A 184 -12.44 -2.64 -9.88
N ASN A 185 -11.45 -1.98 -9.27
CA ASN A 185 -10.22 -2.59 -8.76
C ASN A 185 -10.27 -3.00 -7.28
N MET A 186 -11.39 -2.94 -6.56
CA MET A 186 -11.48 -3.32 -5.14
C MET A 186 -12.25 -4.63 -4.91
N PHE A 187 -12.22 -5.54 -5.88
CA PHE A 187 -12.91 -6.83 -5.76
C PHE A 187 -12.16 -7.79 -4.83
N TRP A 188 -10.85 -7.91 -5.01
CA TRP A 188 -9.96 -8.66 -4.14
C TRP A 188 -8.63 -7.93 -3.95
N PHE A 189 -7.90 -8.31 -2.90
CA PHE A 189 -6.66 -7.63 -2.51
C PHE A 189 -5.53 -8.61 -2.37
N TYR A 190 -4.31 -8.14 -2.65
CA TYR A 190 -3.09 -8.94 -2.57
C TYR A 190 -1.92 -8.06 -2.13
N GLY A 191 -1.00 -8.59 -1.34
CA GLY A 191 0.17 -7.83 -0.91
C GLY A 191 1.16 -8.67 -0.12
N PRO A 192 2.38 -8.15 0.09
CA PRO A 192 3.40 -8.84 0.87
C PRO A 192 2.95 -8.96 2.35
N VAL A 193 3.35 -10.06 2.99
CA VAL A 193 3.13 -10.27 4.44
C VAL A 193 4.09 -9.43 5.26
N ASP A 194 5.33 -9.29 4.81
CA ASP A 194 6.32 -8.42 5.43
C ASP A 194 6.42 -7.11 4.64
N SER A 195 6.32 -5.98 5.35
CA SER A 195 6.54 -4.65 4.79
C SER A 195 7.91 -4.16 5.19
N GLU A 196 8.82 -4.14 4.22
CA GLU A 196 10.23 -3.82 4.42
C GLU A 196 10.84 -3.17 3.18
N TYR A 197 11.99 -2.54 3.38
CA TYR A 197 12.81 -1.97 2.33
C TYR A 197 13.25 -3.04 1.34
N ASN A 198 13.13 -2.74 0.04
CA ASN A 198 13.62 -3.56 -1.06
C ASN A 198 13.11 -5.02 -1.05
N TYR A 199 11.86 -5.22 -0.60
CA TYR A 199 11.20 -6.53 -0.57
C TYR A 199 11.29 -7.29 -1.91
N GLU A 200 11.29 -6.57 -3.03
CA GLU A 200 11.35 -7.17 -4.36
C GLU A 200 12.65 -7.89 -4.68
N ALA A 201 13.74 -7.57 -3.97
CA ALA A 201 15.02 -8.26 -4.11
C ALA A 201 15.10 -9.54 -3.26
N ARG A 202 14.10 -9.83 -2.40
CA ARG A 202 14.10 -11.07 -1.63
C ARG A 202 14.02 -12.30 -2.53
N MET A 203 14.75 -13.33 -2.14
CA MET A 203 14.63 -14.66 -2.73
C MET A 203 13.29 -15.29 -2.38
N GLU A 204 12.99 -15.39 -1.07
CA GLU A 204 11.73 -15.92 -0.55
C GLU A 204 10.72 -14.79 -0.34
N LYS A 205 9.53 -14.91 -0.95
CA LYS A 205 8.48 -13.90 -0.84
C LYS A 205 7.17 -14.51 -0.35
N ASP A 206 6.74 -14.06 0.81
CA ASP A 206 5.44 -14.40 1.40
C ASP A 206 4.41 -13.32 1.10
N TYR A 207 3.33 -13.72 0.44
CA TYR A 207 2.20 -12.85 0.15
C TYR A 207 0.95 -13.31 0.86
N CYS A 208 -0.04 -12.42 0.91
CA CYS A 208 -1.38 -12.74 1.37
C CYS A 208 -2.41 -12.18 0.40
N ALA A 209 -3.57 -12.83 0.34
CA ALA A 209 -4.69 -12.41 -0.46
C ALA A 209 -5.98 -12.37 0.37
N LEU A 210 -6.77 -11.31 0.21
CA LEU A 210 -8.16 -11.27 0.67
C LEU A 210 -9.08 -11.54 -0.51
N LEU A 211 -9.74 -12.70 -0.50
CA LEU A 211 -10.63 -13.14 -1.56
C LEU A 211 -12.10 -13.15 -1.07
N PRO A 212 -13.07 -12.83 -1.93
CA PRO A 212 -14.46 -13.12 -1.66
C PRO A 212 -14.72 -14.62 -1.45
N GLU A 213 -15.83 -14.93 -0.78
CA GLU A 213 -16.32 -16.30 -0.68
C GLU A 213 -16.54 -16.90 -2.07
N HIS A 214 -16.14 -18.17 -2.22
CA HIS A 214 -16.28 -18.94 -3.46
C HIS A 214 -15.57 -18.37 -4.69
N PHE A 215 -14.71 -17.36 -4.52
CA PHE A 215 -13.86 -16.83 -5.58
C PHE A 215 -12.41 -17.31 -5.42
N THR A 216 -11.76 -17.60 -6.54
CA THR A 216 -10.31 -17.77 -6.62
C THR A 216 -9.87 -17.22 -7.99
N PRO A 217 -8.96 -16.25 -8.04
CA PRO A 217 -8.51 -15.68 -9.31
C PRO A 217 -7.63 -16.69 -10.06
N ILE A 218 -7.66 -16.64 -11.39
CA ILE A 218 -6.89 -17.56 -12.26
C ILE A 218 -5.39 -17.55 -11.94
N GLU A 219 -4.87 -16.41 -11.50
CA GLU A 219 -3.47 -16.23 -11.12
C GLU A 219 -3.06 -17.06 -9.91
N LEU A 220 -3.99 -17.28 -8.97
CA LEU A 220 -3.76 -18.11 -7.80
C LEU A 220 -4.21 -19.56 -8.01
N MET A 221 -4.78 -19.89 -9.16
CA MET A 221 -5.02 -21.28 -9.59
C MET A 221 -3.80 -21.91 -10.28
N ARG A 222 -2.87 -21.07 -10.73
CA ARG A 222 -1.60 -21.50 -11.34
C ARG A 222 -0.60 -21.93 -10.26
N GLU A 223 0.40 -22.68 -10.68
CA GLU A 223 1.52 -23.03 -9.81
C GLU A 223 2.22 -21.76 -9.32
N ILE A 224 2.30 -21.62 -8.00
CA ILE A 224 3.04 -20.53 -7.35
C ILE A 224 4.54 -20.83 -7.53
N PRO A 225 5.37 -19.83 -7.90
CA PRO A 225 6.81 -20.02 -8.02
C PRO A 225 7.44 -20.65 -6.76
N GLU A 226 8.49 -21.45 -6.94
CA GLU A 226 9.14 -22.24 -5.87
C GLU A 226 9.52 -21.42 -4.61
N HIS A 227 9.90 -20.15 -4.79
CA HIS A 227 10.30 -19.23 -3.72
C HIS A 227 9.21 -18.22 -3.35
N GLN A 228 7.95 -18.55 -3.61
CA GLN A 228 6.80 -17.72 -3.27
C GLN A 228 5.78 -18.52 -2.49
N SER A 229 5.13 -17.86 -1.53
CA SER A 229 3.98 -18.40 -0.83
C SER A 229 2.84 -17.39 -0.85
N VAL A 230 1.60 -17.88 -0.86
CA VAL A 230 0.41 -17.01 -0.80
C VAL A 230 -0.55 -17.55 0.26
N GLN A 231 -0.70 -16.81 1.36
CA GLN A 231 -1.73 -17.08 2.36
C GLN A 231 -3.06 -16.47 1.94
N ILE A 232 -4.04 -17.32 1.61
CA ILE A 232 -5.41 -16.89 1.28
C ILE A 232 -6.22 -16.72 2.56
N SER A 233 -6.88 -15.57 2.71
CA SER A 233 -7.86 -15.26 3.74
C SER A 233 -9.18 -14.89 3.09
N ARG A 234 -10.30 -15.33 3.66
CA ARG A 234 -11.65 -14.86 3.30
C ARG A 234 -12.28 -14.03 4.41
N ASN A 235 -11.67 -14.03 5.58
CA ASN A 235 -11.98 -13.15 6.68
C ASN A 235 -11.28 -11.77 6.50
N PRO A 236 -12.02 -10.66 6.32
CA PRO A 236 -11.43 -9.32 6.20
C PRO A 236 -10.70 -8.87 7.47
N GLN A 237 -11.16 -9.25 8.67
CA GLN A 237 -10.53 -8.88 9.93
C GLN A 237 -9.12 -9.49 10.07
N ASN A 238 -8.85 -10.63 9.43
CA ASN A 238 -7.51 -11.20 9.34
C ASN A 238 -6.59 -10.37 8.44
N PHE A 239 -7.05 -9.95 7.26
CA PHE A 239 -6.26 -9.19 6.29
C PHE A 239 -6.06 -7.72 6.70
N TRP A 240 -7.10 -7.08 7.22
CA TRP A 240 -7.08 -5.69 7.70
C TRP A 240 -6.65 -5.57 9.17
N SER A 241 -6.08 -6.62 9.74
CA SER A 241 -5.69 -6.59 11.15
C SER A 241 -4.72 -5.45 11.44
N ARG A 242 -4.87 -4.83 12.61
CA ARG A 242 -3.94 -3.78 13.06
C ARG A 242 -2.53 -4.34 13.26
N PRO A 243 -1.48 -3.52 13.11
CA PRO A 243 -0.11 -3.91 13.45
C PRO A 243 0.00 -4.45 14.89
N SER A 244 0.86 -5.45 15.11
CA SER A 244 1.11 -5.97 16.46
C SER A 244 2.03 -5.03 17.25
N THR A 245 1.71 -4.77 18.51
CA THR A 245 2.52 -3.93 19.43
C THR A 245 3.70 -4.67 20.07
N ILE A 246 3.81 -5.99 19.86
CA ILE A 246 4.95 -6.79 20.33
C ILE A 246 6.05 -6.56 19.31
N MET A 247 7.08 -5.79 19.69
CA MET A 247 8.25 -5.42 18.87
C MET A 247 8.52 -6.43 17.76
N ASP A 248 8.34 -5.98 16.52
CA ASP A 248 8.63 -6.70 15.28
C ASP A 248 10.05 -7.27 15.34
N LYS A 249 10.19 -8.48 15.88
CA LYS A 249 11.42 -9.25 15.73
C LYS A 249 11.48 -9.62 14.25
N PRO A 250 12.57 -9.30 13.53
CA PRO A 250 12.75 -9.82 12.19
C PRO A 250 12.60 -11.34 12.27
N ARG A 251 11.77 -11.90 11.38
CA ARG A 251 11.76 -13.35 11.19
C ARG A 251 13.16 -13.72 10.74
N GLU A 252 13.89 -14.47 11.59
CA GLU A 252 15.26 -14.88 11.29
C GLU A 252 15.29 -15.49 9.89
N ASN A 253 16.17 -14.95 9.03
CA ASN A 253 16.51 -15.60 7.79
C ASN A 253 16.89 -17.04 8.12
N LYS A 254 16.11 -18.01 7.62
CA LYS A 254 16.56 -19.39 7.55
C LYS A 254 17.74 -19.42 6.59
N VAL A 255 18.93 -19.15 7.11
CA VAL A 255 20.18 -19.50 6.46
C VAL A 255 20.18 -21.03 6.43
N MET A 256 19.83 -21.60 5.28
CA MET A 256 20.02 -23.02 5.06
C MET A 256 21.53 -23.31 5.07
N ALA A 257 21.92 -24.19 6.00
CA ALA A 257 23.18 -24.91 5.96
C ALA A 257 23.18 -25.96 4.84
#